data_AF-A0A3D9XSJ4-F1
#
_entry.id   AF-A0A3D9XSJ4-F1
#
_cell.length_a   1.000
_cell.length_b   1.000
_cell.length_c   1.000
_cell.angle_alpha   90.00
_cell.angle_beta   90.00
_cell.angle_gamma   90.00
#
_symmetry.space_group_name_H-M   'P 1'
#
loop_
_entity.id
_entity.type
_entity.pdbx_description
1 polymer ?
#
loop_
_entity_poly.entity_id
_entity_poly.type
_entity_poly.pdbx_seq_one_letter_code
_entity_poly.pdbx_strand_id
1 'polypeptide(L)'
;MRHLLWILLAAVLLLANVVVGGWTEITDLRRAREWRVVQAGEAGAELRGVHVRVDQVWAGSAPNLSERALVLVRLALRGPEAARQGWAGCDISLRDAADQVWLPLISADSEGAVRVLSPDGESKGRCNPIPYDPPPDGQEFLSDQLFLVPSELLKGARLRVSAWGTRPEALEFAVTPVLRDLQ
;
A
#
# COMPACT_ATOMS: atom_id res chain seq x y z
N MET A 1 -5.68 37.63 45.29
CA MET A 1 -4.53 37.33 44.40
C MET A 1 -4.15 35.86 44.36
N ARG A 2 -4.09 35.14 45.51
CA ARG A 2 -3.71 33.70 45.54
C ARG A 2 -4.61 32.79 44.69
N HIS A 3 -5.93 33.00 44.70
CA HIS A 3 -6.88 32.21 43.88
C HIS A 3 -6.73 32.44 42.37
N LEU A 4 -6.44 33.68 41.95
CA LEU A 4 -6.15 33.99 40.54
C LEU A 4 -4.85 33.31 40.07
N LEU A 5 -3.84 33.25 40.93
CA LEU A 5 -2.59 32.54 40.64
C LEU A 5 -2.83 31.04 40.42
N TRP A 6 -3.65 30.41 41.25
CA TRP A 6 -4.01 28.99 41.11
C TRP A 6 -4.83 28.71 39.85
N ILE A 7 -5.77 29.59 39.49
CA ILE A 7 -6.55 29.46 38.26
C ILE A 7 -5.65 29.59 37.03
N LEU A 8 -4.74 30.58 37.02
CA LEU A 8 -3.75 30.74 35.94
C LEU A 8 -2.84 29.52 35.84
N LEU A 9 -2.35 28.99 36.97
CA LEU A 9 -1.52 27.81 36.99
C LEU A 9 -2.26 26.58 36.45
N ALA A 10 -3.50 26.36 36.87
CA ALA A 10 -4.33 25.25 36.37
C ALA A 10 -4.61 25.39 34.87
N ALA A 11 -4.90 26.60 34.38
CA ALA A 11 -5.11 26.85 32.96
C ALA A 11 -3.85 26.59 32.13
N VAL A 12 -2.67 27.01 32.61
CA VAL A 12 -1.38 26.74 31.96
C VAL A 12 -1.08 25.25 31.93
N LEU A 13 -1.30 24.53 33.03
CA LEU A 13 -1.08 23.08 33.09
C LEU A 13 -2.04 22.31 32.18
N LEU A 14 -3.31 22.73 32.10
CA LEU A 14 -4.28 22.16 31.17
C LEU A 14 -3.84 22.40 29.72
N LEU A 15 -3.44 23.63 29.40
CA LEU A 15 -2.96 23.97 28.06
C LEU A 15 -1.71 23.16 27.70
N ALA A 16 -0.77 23.00 28.63
CA ALA A 16 0.42 22.19 28.43
C ALA A 16 0.08 20.72 28.15
N ASN A 17 -0.87 20.12 28.88
CA ASN A 17 -1.33 18.75 28.62
C ASN A 17 -1.98 18.61 27.24
N VAL A 18 -2.87 19.54 26.87
CA VAL A 18 -3.55 19.53 25.57
C VAL A 18 -2.54 19.73 24.44
N VAL A 19 -1.57 20.61 24.60
CA VAL A 19 -0.54 20.87 23.60
C VAL A 19 0.39 19.67 23.47
N VAL A 20 0.88 19.09 24.58
CA VAL A 20 1.81 17.95 24.52
C VAL A 20 1.11 16.71 23.99
N GLY A 21 -0.04 16.34 24.56
CA GLY A 21 -0.80 15.16 24.12
C GLY A 21 -1.39 15.35 22.71
N GLY A 22 -1.93 16.53 22.41
CA GLY A 22 -2.43 16.85 21.07
C GLY A 22 -1.31 16.85 20.03
N TRP A 23 -0.11 17.30 20.39
CA TRP A 23 1.03 17.30 19.47
C TRP A 23 1.48 15.88 19.11
N THR A 24 1.58 14.96 20.08
CA THR A 24 1.97 13.57 19.82
C THR A 24 0.97 12.88 18.89
N GLU A 25 -0.33 13.03 19.17
CA GLU A 25 -1.41 12.49 18.34
C GLU A 25 -1.37 13.08 16.93
N ILE A 26 -1.18 14.40 16.79
CA ILE A 26 -1.05 15.05 15.48
C ILE A 26 0.18 14.54 14.75
N THR A 27 1.32 14.36 15.41
CA THR A 27 2.52 13.83 14.77
C THR A 27 2.35 12.38 14.34
N ASP A 28 1.66 11.58 15.13
CA ASP A 28 1.41 10.18 14.81
C ASP A 28 0.42 10.06 13.65
N LEU A 29 -0.68 10.82 13.65
CA LEU A 29 -1.60 10.92 12.52
C LEU A 29 -0.91 11.44 11.25
N ARG A 30 0.00 12.41 11.40
CA ARG A 30 0.81 12.89 10.28
C ARG A 30 1.72 11.81 9.70
N ARG A 31 2.25 10.91 10.52
CA ARG A 31 3.11 9.80 10.08
C ARG A 31 2.32 8.56 9.64
N ALA A 32 1.11 8.35 10.12
CA ALA A 32 0.33 7.15 9.85
C ALA A 32 -0.41 7.19 8.51
N ARG A 33 -0.63 8.37 7.93
CA ARG A 33 -1.44 8.55 6.71
C ARG A 33 -0.61 9.00 5.50
N GLU A 34 -1.15 8.68 4.33
CA GLU A 34 -0.60 9.02 3.01
C GLU A 34 -1.00 10.44 2.59
N TRP A 35 -0.42 11.46 3.23
CA TRP A 35 -0.77 12.87 2.95
C TRP A 35 -0.22 13.38 1.62
N ARG A 36 0.83 12.74 1.09
CA ARG A 36 1.49 13.14 -0.15
C ARG A 36 1.53 11.96 -1.11
N VAL A 37 0.71 12.04 -2.15
CA VAL A 37 0.66 11.02 -3.20
C VAL A 37 1.48 11.51 -4.38
N VAL A 38 2.48 10.73 -4.78
CA VAL A 38 3.32 10.98 -5.95
C VAL A 38 2.84 10.07 -7.08
N GLN A 39 2.51 10.67 -8.22
CA GLN A 39 2.12 9.91 -9.40
C GLN A 39 3.37 9.27 -10.01
N ALA A 40 3.32 7.95 -10.20
CA ALA A 40 4.38 7.17 -10.79
C ALA A 40 4.03 6.81 -12.24
N GLY A 41 5.06 6.80 -13.10
CA GLY A 41 4.92 6.39 -14.50
C GLY A 41 5.07 4.89 -14.69
N GLU A 42 4.94 4.43 -15.93
CA GLU A 42 5.07 3.01 -16.31
C GLU A 42 6.45 2.43 -15.98
N ALA A 43 7.51 3.24 -16.06
CA ALA A 43 8.88 2.84 -15.71
C ALA A 43 9.07 2.61 -14.19
N GLY A 44 8.07 2.93 -13.37
CA GLY A 44 8.15 2.94 -11.93
C GLY A 44 8.52 4.32 -11.36
N ALA A 45 8.66 4.37 -10.03
CA ALA A 45 9.14 5.54 -9.32
C ALA A 45 9.94 5.12 -8.07
N GLU A 46 10.86 5.99 -7.67
CA GLU A 46 11.60 5.81 -6.43
C GLU A 46 10.87 6.49 -5.26
N LEU A 47 10.76 5.77 -4.14
CA LEU A 47 10.30 6.32 -2.88
C LEU A 47 11.19 5.82 -1.74
N ARG A 48 11.86 6.76 -1.06
CA ARG A 48 12.78 6.47 0.06
C ARG A 48 13.83 5.39 -0.26
N GLY A 49 14.47 5.48 -1.44
CA GLY A 49 15.55 4.57 -1.83
C GLY A 49 15.11 3.21 -2.37
N VAL A 50 13.80 2.96 -2.48
CA VAL A 50 13.26 1.77 -3.16
C VAL A 50 12.56 2.21 -4.43
N HIS A 51 12.99 1.68 -5.56
CA HIS A 51 12.30 1.78 -6.83
C HIS A 51 11.17 0.77 -6.87
N VAL A 52 9.95 1.25 -7.15
CA VAL A 52 8.76 0.41 -7.29
C VAL A 52 8.20 0.58 -8.69
N ARG A 53 7.93 -0.54 -9.34
CA ARG A 53 7.32 -0.62 -10.67
C ARG A 53 6.15 -1.59 -10.63
N VAL A 54 5.06 -1.24 -11.30
CA VAL A 54 4.01 -2.21 -11.62
C VAL A 54 4.54 -3.07 -12.76
N ASP A 55 4.86 -4.32 -12.47
CA ASP A 55 5.39 -5.23 -13.47
C ASP A 55 4.25 -5.73 -14.36
N GLN A 56 3.20 -6.26 -13.73
CA GLN A 56 2.08 -6.85 -14.43
C GLN A 56 0.78 -6.69 -13.63
N VAL A 57 -0.35 -6.57 -14.33
CA VAL A 57 -1.68 -6.52 -13.72
C VAL A 57 -2.64 -7.38 -14.53
N TRP A 58 -3.28 -8.34 -13.87
CA TRP A 58 -4.27 -9.23 -14.48
C TRP A 58 -5.58 -9.13 -13.75
N ALA A 59 -6.66 -9.36 -14.49
CA ALA A 59 -7.97 -9.54 -13.91
C ALA A 59 -8.66 -10.76 -14.50
N GLY A 60 -9.40 -11.48 -13.66
CA GLY A 60 -10.28 -12.56 -14.08
C GLY A 60 -11.59 -12.52 -13.32
N SER A 61 -12.70 -12.77 -14.01
CA SER A 61 -14.02 -12.91 -13.42
C SER A 61 -14.49 -14.35 -13.55
N ALA A 62 -15.09 -14.90 -12.50
CA ALA A 62 -15.75 -16.20 -12.63
C ALA A 62 -17.05 -16.05 -13.46
N PRO A 63 -17.42 -17.03 -14.31
CA PRO A 63 -18.63 -16.94 -15.14
C PRO A 63 -19.91 -16.65 -14.35
N ASN A 64 -19.98 -17.15 -13.11
CA ASN A 64 -21.15 -17.01 -12.22
C ASN A 64 -21.10 -15.73 -11.34
N LEU A 65 -20.05 -14.90 -11.45
CA LEU A 65 -19.84 -13.68 -10.65
C LEU A 65 -19.27 -12.56 -11.52
N SER A 66 -19.88 -12.26 -12.67
CA SER A 66 -19.42 -11.23 -13.62
C SER A 66 -19.34 -9.81 -13.04
N GLU A 67 -20.11 -9.52 -11.99
CA GLU A 67 -20.09 -8.26 -11.24
C GLU A 67 -18.79 -8.04 -10.44
N ARG A 68 -17.99 -9.10 -10.23
CA ARG A 68 -16.75 -9.06 -9.46
C ARG A 68 -15.59 -9.62 -10.27
N ALA A 69 -14.43 -9.02 -10.08
CA ALA A 69 -13.18 -9.47 -10.65
C ALA A 69 -12.17 -9.75 -9.54
N LEU A 70 -11.42 -10.84 -9.70
CA LEU A 70 -10.15 -11.01 -9.01
C LEU A 70 -9.10 -10.24 -9.81
N VAL A 71 -8.35 -9.37 -9.15
CA VAL A 71 -7.25 -8.61 -9.75
C VAL A 71 -5.95 -9.02 -9.10
N LEU A 72 -5.00 -9.51 -9.88
CA LEU A 72 -3.64 -9.81 -9.45
C LEU A 72 -2.73 -8.67 -9.91
N VAL A 73 -2.07 -8.02 -8.97
CA VAL A 73 -1.05 -6.99 -9.22
C VAL A 73 0.30 -7.55 -8.83
N ARG A 74 1.23 -7.63 -9.80
CA ARG A 74 2.62 -7.96 -9.57
C ARG A 74 3.45 -6.69 -9.57
N LEU A 75 4.13 -6.45 -8.45
CA LEU A 75 5.08 -5.35 -8.30
C LEU A 75 6.50 -5.87 -8.41
N ALA A 76 7.34 -5.05 -9.00
CA ALA A 76 8.78 -5.15 -9.02
C ALA A 76 9.35 -4.10 -8.06
N LEU A 77 10.14 -4.55 -7.08
CA LEU A 77 10.78 -3.69 -6.08
C LEU A 77 12.28 -3.86 -6.13
N ARG A 78 13.03 -2.75 -6.08
CA ARG A 78 14.49 -2.76 -6.13
C ARG A 78 15.07 -1.67 -5.23
N GLY A 79 16.01 -2.04 -4.37
CA GLY A 79 16.70 -1.08 -3.51
C GLY A 79 17.74 -1.77 -2.61
N PRO A 80 18.62 -0.99 -1.96
CA PRO A 80 19.56 -1.53 -0.98
C PRO A 80 18.80 -2.05 0.26
N GLU A 81 19.35 -3.06 0.94
CA GLU A 81 18.76 -3.66 2.14
C GLU A 81 18.37 -2.60 3.18
N ALA A 82 19.24 -1.62 3.46
CA ALA A 82 18.96 -0.55 4.40
C ALA A 82 17.71 0.27 4.05
N ALA A 83 17.44 0.51 2.77
CA ALA A 83 16.22 1.20 2.34
C ALA A 83 14.99 0.27 2.46
N ARG A 84 15.15 -1.01 2.11
CA ARG A 84 14.07 -2.02 2.22
C ARG A 84 13.59 -2.20 3.66
N GLN A 85 14.44 -2.09 4.66
CA GLN A 85 14.01 -2.14 6.07
C GLN A 85 12.98 -1.04 6.41
N GLY A 86 13.12 0.16 5.84
CA GLY A 86 12.15 1.24 6.00
C GLY A 86 10.81 0.98 5.32
N TRP A 87 10.72 -0.02 4.45
CA TRP A 87 9.51 -0.41 3.77
C TRP A 87 8.68 -1.46 4.53
N ALA A 88 9.04 -1.76 5.78
CA ALA A 88 8.29 -2.69 6.61
C ALA A 88 6.81 -2.27 6.73
N GLY A 89 5.91 -3.25 6.77
CA GLY A 89 4.48 -2.98 6.70
C GLY A 89 4.07 -2.36 5.36
N CYS A 90 4.57 -2.91 4.24
CA CYS A 90 4.17 -2.49 2.90
C CYS A 90 2.66 -2.65 2.73
N ASP A 91 1.99 -1.52 2.56
CA ASP A 91 0.55 -1.44 2.35
C ASP A 91 0.28 -1.10 0.89
N ILE A 92 -0.58 -1.92 0.29
CA ILE A 92 -0.98 -1.79 -1.10
C ILE A 92 -2.49 -1.76 -1.15
N SER A 93 -3.04 -0.86 -1.96
CA SER A 93 -4.47 -0.74 -2.15
C SER A 93 -4.82 -0.43 -3.59
N LEU A 94 -5.98 -0.91 -4.03
CA LEU A 94 -6.63 -0.42 -5.25
C LEU A 94 -7.64 0.65 -4.89
N ARG A 95 -7.76 1.66 -5.74
CA ARG A 95 -8.64 2.80 -5.55
C ARG A 95 -9.39 3.15 -6.82
N ASP A 96 -10.63 3.60 -6.68
CA ASP A 96 -11.43 4.13 -7.79
C ASP A 96 -11.26 5.65 -7.92
N ALA A 97 -12.04 6.26 -8.81
CA ALA A 97 -12.07 7.71 -9.00
C ALA A 97 -12.68 8.47 -7.79
N ALA A 98 -13.50 7.80 -6.97
CA ALA A 98 -14.09 8.34 -5.75
C ALA A 98 -13.19 8.15 -4.50
N ASP A 99 -11.99 7.60 -4.68
CA ASP A 99 -11.04 7.24 -3.62
C ASP A 99 -11.56 6.18 -2.63
N GLN A 100 -12.54 5.37 -3.04
CA GLN A 100 -12.88 4.14 -2.34
C GLN A 100 -11.70 3.19 -2.37
N VAL A 101 -11.50 2.41 -1.31
CA VAL A 101 -10.28 1.63 -1.08
C VAL A 101 -10.60 0.15 -1.02
N TRP A 102 -9.88 -0.63 -1.81
CA TRP A 102 -9.86 -2.09 -1.77
C TRP A 102 -8.49 -2.58 -1.31
N LEU A 103 -8.49 -3.44 -0.31
CA LEU A 103 -7.29 -4.04 0.28
C LEU A 103 -7.05 -5.44 -0.30
N PRO A 104 -5.80 -5.91 -0.32
CA PRO A 104 -5.48 -7.22 -0.84
C PRO A 104 -6.07 -8.31 0.06
N LEU A 105 -6.42 -9.44 -0.56
CA LEU A 105 -6.81 -10.66 0.13
C LEU A 105 -5.61 -11.26 0.84
N ILE A 106 -5.76 -11.48 2.15
CA ILE A 106 -4.67 -11.90 3.04
C ILE A 106 -4.79 -13.33 3.58
N SER A 107 -5.68 -14.16 3.02
CA SER A 107 -5.89 -15.55 3.42
C SER A 107 -4.83 -16.53 2.88
N ALA A 108 -4.72 -17.74 3.46
CA ALA A 108 -3.95 -18.82 2.87
C ALA A 108 -4.58 -19.29 1.53
N ASP A 109 -5.91 -19.32 1.46
CA ASP A 109 -6.66 -19.75 0.28
C ASP A 109 -6.44 -18.85 -0.95
N SER A 110 -6.08 -17.58 -0.74
CA SER A 110 -5.76 -16.65 -1.83
C SER A 110 -4.45 -16.99 -2.55
N GLU A 111 -3.54 -17.77 -1.96
CA GLU A 111 -2.32 -18.21 -2.66
C GLU A 111 -2.64 -19.15 -3.83
N GLY A 112 -3.64 -20.02 -3.68
CA GLY A 112 -4.12 -20.87 -4.77
C GLY A 112 -4.66 -20.04 -5.93
N ALA A 113 -5.44 -18.99 -5.62
CA ALA A 113 -5.97 -18.07 -6.63
C ALA A 113 -4.87 -17.26 -7.33
N VAL A 114 -3.81 -16.85 -6.61
CA VAL A 114 -2.63 -16.23 -7.24
C VAL A 114 -2.00 -17.17 -8.25
N ARG A 115 -1.78 -18.45 -7.92
CA ARG A 115 -1.19 -19.42 -8.85
C ARG A 115 -2.03 -19.62 -10.12
N VAL A 116 -3.36 -19.59 -10.00
CA VAL A 116 -4.27 -19.72 -11.16
C VAL A 116 -4.22 -18.48 -12.05
N LEU A 117 -4.16 -17.29 -11.46
CA LEU A 117 -4.15 -16.02 -12.21
C LEU A 117 -2.77 -15.67 -12.78
N SER A 118 -1.71 -16.06 -12.09
CA SER A 118 -0.33 -15.75 -12.46
C SER A 118 0.05 -16.41 -13.79
N PRO A 119 0.72 -15.71 -14.73
CA PRO A 119 1.19 -16.28 -15.99
C PRO A 119 2.16 -17.44 -15.83
N ASP A 120 2.98 -17.40 -14.78
CA ASP A 120 4.01 -18.39 -14.50
C ASP A 120 3.52 -19.49 -13.54
N GLY A 121 2.26 -19.42 -13.09
CA GLY A 121 1.72 -20.38 -12.12
C GLY A 121 2.31 -20.25 -10.71
N GLU A 122 3.16 -19.25 -10.46
CA GLU A 122 3.89 -19.08 -9.20
C GLU A 122 3.41 -17.84 -8.44
N SER A 123 3.35 -17.97 -7.12
CA SER A 123 3.19 -16.82 -6.22
C SER A 123 4.57 -16.29 -5.87
N LYS A 124 4.79 -14.99 -6.10
CA LYS A 124 6.03 -14.30 -5.70
C LYS A 124 5.99 -13.79 -4.26
N GLY A 125 5.00 -14.24 -3.47
CA GLY A 125 4.79 -13.78 -2.11
C GLY A 125 4.20 -12.38 -2.05
N ARG A 126 3.77 -11.97 -0.87
CA ARG A 126 3.17 -10.65 -0.67
C ARG A 126 4.24 -9.57 -0.66
N CYS A 127 3.81 -8.30 -0.74
CA CYS A 127 4.72 -7.18 -0.56
C CYS A 127 5.26 -7.23 0.85
N ASN A 128 6.46 -7.78 0.95
CA ASN A 128 7.26 -7.82 2.13
C ASN A 128 8.65 -7.39 1.67
N PRO A 129 9.14 -6.23 2.13
CA PRO A 129 10.42 -5.72 1.69
C PRO A 129 11.62 -6.55 2.17
N ILE A 130 11.40 -7.41 3.18
CA ILE A 130 12.35 -8.40 3.67
C ILE A 130 11.71 -9.77 3.41
N PRO A 131 11.67 -10.23 2.15
CA PRO A 131 11.19 -11.57 1.88
C PRO A 131 12.11 -12.58 2.59
N TYR A 132 11.60 -13.78 2.84
CA TYR A 132 12.33 -14.81 3.58
C TYR A 132 13.70 -15.13 2.97
N ASP A 133 13.81 -15.02 1.64
CA ASP A 133 15.06 -15.10 0.89
C ASP A 133 15.29 -13.76 0.16
N PRO A 134 15.87 -12.75 0.83
CA PRO A 134 16.06 -11.44 0.25
C PRO A 134 17.06 -11.50 -0.90
N PRO A 135 16.75 -10.91 -2.07
CA PRO A 135 17.72 -10.84 -3.14
C PRO A 135 18.93 -9.99 -2.70
N PRO A 136 20.09 -10.18 -3.36
CA PRO A 136 21.24 -9.31 -3.17
C PRO A 136 20.90 -7.83 -3.40
N ASP A 137 21.72 -6.94 -2.82
CA ASP A 137 21.49 -5.50 -2.91
C ASP A 137 21.36 -5.00 -4.35
N GLY A 138 20.33 -4.18 -4.56
CA GLY A 138 20.05 -3.59 -5.86
C GLY A 138 19.47 -4.55 -6.90
N GLN A 139 19.23 -5.82 -6.56
CA GLN A 139 18.45 -6.71 -7.41
C GLN A 139 16.95 -6.50 -7.19
N GLU A 140 16.19 -6.74 -8.25
CA GLU A 140 14.75 -6.66 -8.23
C GLU A 140 14.15 -7.93 -7.61
N PHE A 141 13.15 -7.77 -6.76
CA PHE A 141 12.28 -8.86 -6.33
C PHE A 141 10.84 -8.55 -6.68
N LEU A 142 10.07 -9.62 -6.89
CA LEU A 142 8.67 -9.54 -7.26
C LEU A 142 7.79 -9.74 -6.03
N SER A 143 6.60 -9.13 -6.05
CA SER A 143 5.56 -9.40 -5.06
C SER A 143 4.18 -9.35 -5.70
N ASP A 144 3.30 -10.25 -5.27
CA ASP A 144 1.98 -10.47 -5.82
C ASP A 144 0.91 -10.07 -4.80
N GLN A 145 0.00 -9.19 -5.22
CA GLN A 145 -1.16 -8.76 -4.45
C GLN A 145 -2.44 -9.17 -5.18
N LEU A 146 -3.29 -9.96 -4.52
CA LEU A 146 -4.58 -10.35 -5.05
C LEU A 146 -5.69 -9.50 -4.42
N PHE A 147 -6.61 -9.01 -5.23
CA PHE A 147 -7.76 -8.22 -4.79
C PHE A 147 -9.06 -8.86 -5.30
N LEU A 148 -10.14 -8.67 -4.56
CA LEU A 148 -11.50 -8.91 -5.05
C LEU A 148 -12.22 -7.57 -5.13
N VAL A 149 -12.59 -7.16 -6.35
CA VAL A 149 -13.12 -5.82 -6.62
C VAL A 149 -14.35 -5.90 -7.52
N PRO A 150 -15.21 -4.85 -7.54
CA PRO A 150 -16.24 -4.72 -8.56
C PRO A 150 -15.61 -4.64 -9.97
N SER A 151 -16.21 -5.30 -10.96
CA SER A 151 -15.68 -5.30 -12.35
C SER A 151 -15.59 -3.90 -12.97
N GLU A 152 -16.43 -2.97 -12.52
CA GLU A 152 -16.38 -1.56 -12.93
C GLU A 152 -15.08 -0.86 -12.53
N LEU A 153 -14.39 -1.33 -11.47
CA LEU A 153 -13.11 -0.77 -11.05
C LEU A 153 -12.03 -0.93 -12.13
N LEU A 154 -12.13 -1.96 -12.98
CA LEU A 154 -11.14 -2.27 -14.02
C LEU A 154 -10.98 -1.16 -15.07
N LYS A 155 -11.98 -0.25 -15.20
CA LYS A 155 -11.98 0.84 -16.19
C LYS A 155 -11.10 2.03 -15.81
N GLY A 156 -10.61 2.09 -14.58
CA GLY A 156 -9.86 3.25 -14.08
C GLY A 156 -9.26 3.05 -12.69
N ALA A 157 -8.80 1.84 -12.40
CA ALA A 157 -8.19 1.50 -11.13
C ALA A 157 -6.86 2.24 -10.95
N ARG A 158 -6.62 2.68 -9.71
CA ARG A 158 -5.34 3.26 -9.28
C ARG A 158 -4.76 2.42 -8.17
N LEU A 159 -3.51 1.99 -8.33
CA LEU A 159 -2.77 1.27 -7.31
C LEU A 159 -2.04 2.28 -6.44
N ARG A 160 -2.25 2.24 -5.13
CA ARG A 160 -1.47 3.02 -4.17
C ARG A 160 -0.57 2.11 -3.34
N VAL A 161 0.68 2.51 -3.21
CA VAL A 161 1.72 1.76 -2.50
C VAL A 161 2.39 2.69 -1.48
N SER A 162 2.44 2.25 -0.22
CA SER A 162 3.19 2.92 0.84
C SER A 162 3.72 1.89 1.85
N ALA A 163 4.50 2.34 2.81
CA ALA A 163 4.99 1.55 3.93
C ALA A 163 5.18 2.44 5.15
N TRP A 164 5.43 1.86 6.33
CA TRP A 164 5.57 2.64 7.55
C TRP A 164 6.68 3.70 7.49
N GLY A 165 7.84 3.38 6.91
CA GLY A 165 8.94 4.33 6.78
C GLY A 165 8.86 5.25 5.55
N THR A 166 7.87 5.07 4.67
CA THR A 166 7.65 5.98 3.53
C THR A 166 6.61 7.04 3.81
N ARG A 167 5.66 6.76 4.71
CA ARG A 167 4.64 7.72 5.09
C ARG A 167 5.28 8.98 5.72
N PRO A 168 4.77 10.17 5.39
CA PRO A 168 3.45 10.44 4.81
C PRO A 168 3.36 10.35 3.27
N GLU A 169 4.39 9.86 2.60
CA GLU A 169 4.44 9.76 1.15
C GLU A 169 3.98 8.38 0.66
N ALA A 170 3.32 8.36 -0.50
CA ALA A 170 2.88 7.16 -1.18
C ALA A 170 3.06 7.31 -2.69
N LEU A 171 3.26 6.19 -3.39
CA LEU A 171 3.23 6.14 -4.84
C LEU A 171 1.83 5.78 -5.33
N GLU A 172 1.39 6.39 -6.42
CA GLU A 172 0.18 6.01 -7.13
C GLU A 172 0.48 5.68 -8.59
N PHE A 173 -0.05 4.56 -9.05
CA PHE A 173 0.08 4.09 -10.42
C PHE A 173 -1.31 3.95 -11.03
N ALA A 174 -1.49 4.45 -12.25
CA ALA A 174 -2.63 4.02 -13.06
C ALA A 174 -2.42 2.55 -13.43
N VAL A 175 -3.44 1.71 -13.23
CA VAL A 175 -3.36 0.29 -13.56
C VAL A 175 -4.48 -0.09 -14.53
N THR A 176 -4.09 -0.73 -15.63
CA THR A 176 -5.01 -1.27 -16.63
C THR A 176 -4.84 -2.79 -16.67
N PRO A 177 -5.74 -3.56 -16.04
CA PRO A 177 -5.60 -5.01 -15.96
C PRO A 177 -5.77 -5.68 -17.32
N VAL A 178 -4.94 -6.67 -17.60
CA VAL A 178 -5.15 -7.58 -18.73
C VAL A 178 -6.19 -8.63 -18.32
N LEU A 179 -7.29 -8.72 -19.07
CA LEU A 179 -8.36 -9.68 -18.81
C LEU A 179 -7.92 -11.11 -19.15
N ARG A 180 -8.27 -12.06 -18.28
CA ARG A 180 -8.05 -13.49 -18.45
C ARG A 180 -9.33 -14.26 -18.14
N ASP A 181 -9.64 -15.21 -19.01
CA ASP A 181 -10.71 -16.16 -18.76
C ASP A 181 -10.23 -17.16 -17.70
N LEU A 182 -10.96 -17.21 -16.58
CA LEU A 182 -10.78 -18.26 -15.58
C LEU A 182 -11.53 -19.49 -16.08
N GLN A 183 -10.82 -20.39 -16.78
CA GLN A 183 -11.35 -21.68 -17.22
C GLN A 183 -11.38 -22.70 -16.09
#